data_AF-A0A8T4X1T3-F1
#
_entry.id   AF-A0A8T4X1T3-F1
#
_cell.length_a   1.000
_cell.length_b   1.000
_cell.length_c   1.000
_cell.angle_alpha   90.00
_cell.angle_beta   90.00
_cell.angle_gamma   90.00
#
_symmetry.space_group_name_H-M   'P 1'
#
loop_
_entity.id
_entity.type
_entity.pdbx_description
1 polymer ?
#
loop_
_entity_poly.entity_id
_entity_poly.type
_entity_poly.pdbx_seq_one_letter_code
_entity_poly.pdbx_strand_id
1 'polypeptide(L)'
;MKPKLSKSRALSTVLTTVIILVASVVLGSGVVLYGASLFQGGTQTESISVSGVKVWVHNTDANGIAIGAAKIRNTGDKVLSVDKIQIRGTDIPFTQWFPDTTISSDTFQQALNHTGWVANSGSMNVETTTPACTDTSDLLQVDVAGPADTTIEKVCADAATGPVGLSPGQTAIIYFKINNGTLTSLDSGANTSVNIFAGKTGAPQSVTVQGKS
;
A
#
# COMPACT_ATOMS: atom_id res chain seq x y z
N MET A 1 46.37 29.27 69.91
CA MET A 1 45.05 28.84 69.40
C MET A 1 45.28 28.17 68.04
N LYS A 2 45.18 26.83 67.94
CA LYS A 2 45.49 26.10 66.69
C LYS A 2 44.30 26.24 65.72
N PRO A 3 44.46 26.73 64.49
CA PRO A 3 43.34 26.81 63.56
C PRO A 3 42.96 25.39 63.13
N LYS A 4 41.74 24.96 63.47
CA LYS A 4 41.11 23.74 62.94
C LYS A 4 40.88 23.98 61.44
N LEU A 5 41.80 23.54 60.58
CA LEU A 5 41.55 23.54 59.13
C LEU A 5 40.38 22.59 58.85
N SER A 6 39.32 23.12 58.25
CA SER A 6 38.07 22.42 58.05
C SER A 6 38.24 21.29 57.03
N LYS A 7 38.11 20.05 57.51
CA LYS A 7 38.15 18.80 56.73
C LYS A 7 37.14 18.76 55.55
N SER A 8 36.17 19.68 55.55
CA SER A 8 35.16 19.88 54.51
C SER A 8 35.67 20.47 53.19
N ARG A 9 36.80 21.22 53.17
CA ARG A 9 37.32 21.81 51.91
C ARG A 9 37.86 20.76 50.95
N ALA A 10 38.51 19.70 51.46
CA ALA A 10 39.01 18.60 50.64
C ALA A 10 37.87 17.74 50.05
N LEU A 11 36.78 17.57 50.80
CA LEU A 11 35.59 16.83 50.34
C LEU A 11 34.80 17.58 49.25
N SER A 12 34.76 18.92 49.29
CA SER A 12 34.04 19.73 48.30
C SER A 12 34.63 19.60 46.89
N THR A 13 35.96 19.53 46.78
CA THR A 13 36.63 19.37 45.48
C THR A 13 36.31 18.01 44.87
N VAL A 14 36.36 16.93 45.68
CA VAL A 14 36.02 15.57 45.24
C VAL A 14 34.57 15.49 44.78
N LEU A 15 33.63 16.05 45.56
CA LEU A 15 32.22 16.06 45.20
C LEU A 15 31.96 16.78 43.86
N THR A 16 32.62 17.92 43.65
CA THR A 16 32.49 18.69 42.40
C THR A 16 33.03 17.89 41.20
N THR A 17 34.16 17.18 41.36
CA THR A 17 34.70 16.32 40.28
C THR A 17 33.79 15.14 39.96
N VAL A 18 33.12 14.54 40.96
CA VAL A 18 32.15 13.46 40.73
C VAL A 18 30.91 13.98 40.01
N ILE A 19 30.39 15.15 40.39
CA ILE A 19 29.24 15.77 39.71
C ILE A 19 29.57 16.02 38.23
N ILE A 20 30.74 16.60 37.94
CA ILE A 20 31.17 16.87 36.56
C ILE A 20 31.36 15.57 35.78
N LEU A 21 31.99 14.54 36.38
CA LEU A 21 32.14 13.24 35.75
C LEU A 21 30.79 12.61 35.39
N VAL A 22 29.87 12.56 36.33
CA VAL A 22 28.54 11.99 36.11
C VAL A 22 27.77 12.80 35.07
N ALA A 23 27.78 14.14 35.17
CA ALA A 23 27.14 15.00 34.19
C ALA A 23 27.71 14.79 32.78
N SER A 24 29.03 14.66 32.63
CA SER A 24 29.67 14.42 31.34
C SER A 24 29.27 13.09 30.70
N VAL A 25 29.18 12.03 31.49
CA VAL A 25 28.77 10.70 31.01
C VAL A 25 27.29 10.69 30.61
N VAL A 26 26.43 11.34 31.40
CA VAL A 26 24.99 11.42 31.11
C VAL A 26 24.70 12.26 29.87
N LEU A 27 25.37 13.40 29.70
CA LEU A 27 25.22 14.22 28.50
C LEU A 27 25.81 13.52 27.27
N GLY A 28 26.96 12.85 27.42
CA GLY A 28 27.58 12.09 26.34
C GLY A 28 26.71 10.94 25.84
N SER A 29 26.15 10.13 26.74
CA SER A 29 25.27 9.02 26.36
C SER A 29 23.96 9.51 25.73
N GLY A 30 23.39 10.62 26.21
CA GLY A 30 22.19 11.23 25.64
C GLY A 30 22.37 11.65 24.18
N VAL A 31 23.48 12.32 23.86
CA VAL A 31 23.78 12.73 22.48
C VAL A 31 24.03 11.54 21.57
N VAL A 32 24.73 10.51 22.05
CA VAL A 32 24.98 9.29 21.26
C VAL A 32 23.68 8.54 20.98
N LEU A 33 22.81 8.35 21.98
CA LEU A 33 21.53 7.68 21.79
C LEU A 33 20.61 8.47 20.86
N TYR A 34 20.59 9.80 20.97
CA TYR A 34 19.83 10.66 20.07
C TYR A 34 20.39 10.66 18.64
N GLY A 35 21.71 10.70 18.49
CA GLY A 35 22.36 10.56 17.20
C GLY A 35 22.05 9.21 16.56
N ALA A 36 22.17 8.12 17.31
CA ALA A 36 21.87 6.77 16.84
C ALA A 36 20.39 6.64 16.43
N SER A 37 19.45 7.21 17.18
CA SER A 37 18.03 7.17 16.84
C SER A 37 17.69 8.01 15.61
N LEU A 38 18.34 9.17 15.42
CA LEU A 38 18.22 9.96 14.19
C LEU A 38 18.78 9.22 12.98
N PHE A 39 19.93 8.56 13.10
CA PHE A 39 20.48 7.75 12.01
C PHE A 39 19.59 6.54 11.69
N GLN A 40 19.14 5.78 12.69
CA GLN A 40 18.22 4.65 12.48
C GLN A 40 16.86 5.09 11.91
N GLY A 41 16.34 6.25 12.32
CA GLY A 41 15.12 6.82 11.75
C GLY A 41 15.32 7.34 10.33
N GLY A 42 16.51 7.87 10.02
CA GLY A 42 16.85 8.42 8.71
C GLY A 42 17.19 7.38 7.64
N THR A 43 17.59 6.16 8.02
CA THR A 43 17.86 5.07 7.07
C THR A 43 16.63 4.27 6.69
N GLN A 44 15.54 4.34 7.47
CA GLN A 44 14.31 3.65 7.15
C GLN A 44 13.58 4.36 6.00
N THR A 45 13.53 3.71 4.84
CA THR A 45 12.94 4.31 3.64
C THR A 45 11.50 3.87 3.41
N GLU A 46 10.64 4.81 2.96
CA GLU A 46 9.33 4.50 2.38
C GLU A 46 9.50 4.30 0.88
N SER A 47 9.33 3.07 0.41
CA SER A 47 9.45 2.76 -1.00
C SER A 47 8.34 1.80 -1.43
N ILE A 48 7.72 2.13 -2.55
CA ILE A 48 6.66 1.33 -3.17
C ILE A 48 7.05 0.98 -4.59
N SER A 49 6.88 -0.29 -4.93
CA SER A 49 7.01 -0.77 -6.30
C SER A 49 5.63 -1.12 -6.83
N VAL A 50 5.20 -0.44 -7.88
CA VAL A 50 3.96 -0.75 -8.59
C VAL A 50 4.31 -1.45 -9.89
N SER A 51 3.62 -2.53 -10.19
CA SER A 51 3.86 -3.32 -11.41
C SER A 51 2.56 -3.92 -11.96
N GLY A 52 2.61 -4.34 -13.22
CA GLY A 52 1.50 -5.07 -13.86
C GLY A 52 0.16 -4.34 -13.83
N VAL A 53 0.18 -3.01 -13.90
CA VAL A 53 -1.07 -2.24 -13.91
C VAL A 53 -1.80 -2.48 -15.22
N LYS A 54 -3.08 -2.84 -15.13
CA LYS A 54 -3.98 -3.01 -16.28
C LYS A 54 -5.27 -2.27 -16.03
N VAL A 55 -5.85 -1.73 -17.10
CA VAL A 55 -7.11 -1.00 -17.06
C VAL A 55 -7.98 -1.47 -18.21
N TRP A 56 -9.21 -1.82 -17.89
CA TRP A 56 -10.24 -2.30 -18.82
C TRP A 56 -11.43 -1.35 -18.82
N VAL A 57 -11.90 -1.03 -20.02
CA VAL A 57 -13.13 -0.25 -20.21
C VAL A 57 -14.20 -1.16 -20.78
N HIS A 58 -15.44 -0.95 -20.35
CA HIS A 58 -16.58 -1.66 -20.89
C HIS A 58 -16.93 -1.10 -22.27
N ASN A 59 -16.80 -1.92 -23.33
CA ASN A 59 -16.95 -1.42 -24.71
C ASN A 59 -18.38 -0.98 -25.07
N THR A 60 -19.40 -1.59 -24.45
CA THR A 60 -20.80 -1.39 -24.82
C THR A 60 -21.55 -0.44 -23.88
N ASP A 61 -20.90 0.05 -22.82
CA ASP A 61 -21.53 0.98 -21.88
C ASP A 61 -21.08 2.42 -22.17
N ALA A 62 -22.06 3.28 -22.47
CA ALA A 62 -21.83 4.70 -22.71
C ALA A 62 -21.59 5.50 -21.41
N ASN A 63 -21.90 4.92 -20.25
CA ASN A 63 -21.72 5.57 -18.95
C ASN A 63 -20.25 5.61 -18.49
N GLY A 64 -19.34 4.96 -19.22
CA GLY A 64 -17.90 5.01 -18.95
C GLY A 64 -17.50 4.25 -17.68
N ILE A 65 -17.92 3.00 -17.61
CA ILE A 65 -17.47 2.06 -16.58
C ILE A 65 -16.11 1.51 -16.97
N ALA A 66 -15.16 1.60 -16.05
CA ALA A 66 -13.84 1.02 -16.19
C ALA A 66 -13.38 0.38 -14.88
N ILE A 67 -12.57 -0.67 -15.00
CA ILE A 67 -11.93 -1.36 -13.88
C ILE A 67 -10.45 -1.39 -14.16
N GLY A 68 -9.62 -1.21 -13.14
CA GLY A 68 -8.22 -1.55 -13.24
C GLY A 68 -7.75 -2.40 -12.09
N ALA A 69 -6.60 -3.00 -12.29
CA ALA A 69 -5.89 -3.80 -11.30
C ALA A 69 -4.43 -3.33 -11.28
N ALA A 70 -3.86 -3.20 -10.09
CA ALA A 70 -2.46 -2.86 -9.90
C ALA A 70 -1.81 -3.76 -8.86
N LYS A 71 -0.62 -4.29 -9.17
CA LYS A 71 0.21 -4.96 -8.18
C LYS A 71 1.05 -3.92 -7.46
N ILE A 72 1.04 -4.01 -6.14
CA ILE A 72 1.75 -3.11 -5.27
C ILE A 72 2.62 -3.96 -4.34
N ARG A 73 3.87 -3.55 -4.17
CA ARG A 73 4.79 -4.15 -3.22
C ARG A 73 5.42 -3.08 -2.37
N ASN A 74 5.44 -3.30 -1.06
CA ASN A 74 6.26 -2.49 -0.17
C ASN A 74 7.71 -2.95 -0.29
N THR A 75 8.55 -2.11 -0.88
CA THR A 75 9.99 -2.31 -1.05
C THR A 75 10.81 -1.51 -0.04
N GLY A 76 10.16 -0.77 0.85
CA GLY A 76 10.79 -0.04 1.93
C GLY A 76 10.97 -0.88 3.20
N ASP A 77 11.52 -0.23 4.23
CA ASP A 77 11.91 -0.86 5.50
C ASP A 77 10.85 -0.74 6.60
N LYS A 78 9.78 0.01 6.34
CA LYS A 78 8.67 0.22 7.30
C LYS A 78 7.30 0.03 6.66
N VAL A 79 6.28 -0.12 7.50
CA VAL A 79 4.89 -0.25 7.06
C VAL A 79 4.49 0.99 6.27
N LEU A 80 3.87 0.76 5.12
CA LEU A 80 3.43 1.78 4.19
C LEU A 80 1.93 1.65 3.98
N SER A 81 1.21 2.77 3.90
CA SER A 81 -0.23 2.76 3.61
C SER A 81 -0.50 3.42 2.28
N VAL A 82 -1.12 2.67 1.35
CA VAL A 82 -1.60 3.19 0.08
C VAL A 82 -2.82 4.06 0.35
N ASP A 83 -2.70 5.36 0.09
CA ASP A 83 -3.69 6.37 0.47
C ASP A 83 -4.38 7.01 -0.73
N LYS A 84 -3.80 6.94 -1.93
CA LYS A 84 -4.40 7.55 -3.11
C LYS A 84 -4.10 6.80 -4.40
N ILE A 85 -5.14 6.62 -5.22
CA ILE A 85 -5.05 6.12 -6.59
C ILE A 85 -5.72 7.15 -7.50
N GLN A 86 -4.98 7.61 -8.50
CA GLN A 86 -5.41 8.62 -9.46
C GLN A 86 -5.30 8.12 -10.88
N ILE A 87 -6.29 8.46 -11.70
CA ILE A 87 -6.28 8.16 -13.13
C ILE A 87 -6.68 9.42 -13.88
N ARG A 88 -5.85 9.83 -14.84
CA ARG A 88 -6.02 11.10 -15.58
C ARG A 88 -6.23 12.32 -14.65
N GLY A 89 -5.65 12.29 -13.44
CA GLY A 89 -5.78 13.35 -12.44
C GLY A 89 -7.04 13.28 -11.57
N THR A 90 -7.92 12.32 -11.79
CA THR A 90 -9.11 12.09 -10.94
C THR A 90 -8.81 11.07 -9.85
N ASP A 91 -9.10 11.42 -8.60
CA ASP A 91 -8.99 10.53 -7.44
C ASP A 91 -10.11 9.48 -7.44
N ILE A 92 -9.75 8.22 -7.17
CA ILE A 92 -10.71 7.13 -6.98
C ILE A 92 -10.98 7.00 -5.48
N PRO A 93 -12.23 7.08 -5.00
CA PRO A 93 -12.56 6.91 -3.59
C PRO A 93 -12.32 5.45 -3.13
N PHE A 94 -11.99 5.29 -1.84
CA PHE A 94 -11.69 3.97 -1.24
C PHE A 94 -12.82 2.95 -1.37
N THR A 95 -14.09 3.40 -1.38
CA THR A 95 -15.25 2.52 -1.57
C THR A 95 -15.28 1.82 -2.93
N GLN A 96 -14.46 2.28 -3.87
CA GLN A 96 -14.29 1.68 -5.19
C GLN A 96 -12.98 0.88 -5.29
N TRP A 97 -12.25 0.67 -4.19
CA TRP A 97 -11.03 -0.13 -4.15
C TRP A 97 -11.34 -1.48 -3.51
N PHE A 98 -10.77 -2.53 -4.05
CA PHE A 98 -10.92 -3.90 -3.57
C PHE A 98 -9.50 -4.48 -3.42
N PRO A 99 -8.87 -4.28 -2.26
CA PRO A 99 -7.53 -4.76 -1.99
C PRO A 99 -7.55 -6.23 -1.57
N ASP A 100 -6.72 -7.04 -2.22
CA ASP A 100 -6.37 -8.38 -1.77
C ASP A 100 -4.91 -8.35 -1.27
N THR A 101 -4.72 -8.77 -0.02
CA THR A 101 -3.41 -8.80 0.66
C THR A 101 -2.93 -10.21 0.98
N THR A 102 -3.73 -11.23 0.65
CA THR A 102 -3.53 -12.65 0.96
C THR A 102 -3.11 -13.47 -0.26
N ILE A 103 -2.49 -12.81 -1.24
CA ILE A 103 -2.25 -13.38 -2.57
C ILE A 103 -1.17 -14.47 -2.55
N SER A 104 -1.51 -15.64 -3.08
CA SER A 104 -0.58 -16.74 -3.36
C SER A 104 0.23 -16.49 -4.65
N SER A 105 1.40 -17.13 -4.81
CA SER A 105 2.27 -16.89 -5.97
C SER A 105 1.63 -17.27 -7.31
N ASP A 106 0.72 -18.24 -7.29
CA ASP A 106 0.02 -18.75 -8.48
C ASP A 106 -1.12 -17.82 -8.92
N THR A 107 -1.86 -17.27 -7.95
CA THR A 107 -2.87 -16.24 -8.19
C THR A 107 -2.24 -14.90 -8.59
N PHE A 108 -1.02 -14.61 -8.14
CA PHE A 108 -0.34 -13.35 -8.43
C PHE A 108 -0.18 -13.08 -9.93
N GLN A 109 0.10 -14.08 -10.77
CA GLN A 109 0.26 -13.86 -12.22
C GLN A 109 -1.06 -13.75 -12.97
N GLN A 110 -2.06 -14.49 -12.53
CA GLN A 110 -3.34 -14.66 -13.21
C GLN A 110 -4.40 -13.64 -12.76
N ALA A 111 -4.26 -13.06 -11.56
CA ALA A 111 -5.11 -11.99 -11.02
C ALA A 111 -5.17 -10.71 -11.88
N LEU A 112 -4.25 -10.54 -12.84
CA LEU A 112 -4.31 -9.44 -13.81
C LEU A 112 -5.07 -9.80 -15.09
N ASN A 113 -5.87 -10.86 -15.10
CA ASN A 113 -6.68 -11.21 -16.25
C ASN A 113 -8.10 -10.68 -16.08
N HIS A 114 -8.67 -10.21 -17.18
CA HIS A 114 -10.05 -9.79 -17.23
C HIS A 114 -10.95 -11.03 -17.35
N THR A 115 -11.79 -11.27 -16.37
CA THR A 115 -12.63 -12.48 -16.26
C THR A 115 -14.03 -12.29 -16.83
N GLY A 116 -14.36 -11.08 -17.30
CA GLY A 116 -15.69 -10.74 -17.82
C GLY A 116 -16.32 -9.59 -17.03
N TRP A 117 -17.51 -9.16 -17.44
CA TRP A 117 -18.28 -8.11 -16.77
C TRP A 117 -19.57 -8.67 -16.16
N VAL A 118 -19.90 -8.28 -14.92
CA VAL A 118 -21.24 -8.48 -14.36
C VAL A 118 -22.13 -7.36 -14.85
N ALA A 119 -23.27 -7.71 -15.45
CA ALA A 119 -24.22 -6.74 -15.99
C ALA A 119 -24.68 -5.72 -14.93
N ASN A 120 -24.78 -4.45 -15.33
CA ASN A 120 -25.27 -3.27 -14.59
C ASN A 120 -24.48 -2.78 -13.37
N SER A 121 -23.55 -3.55 -12.82
CA SER A 121 -22.75 -3.11 -11.68
C SER A 121 -21.33 -2.74 -12.05
N GLY A 122 -20.80 -3.06 -13.23
CA GLY A 122 -19.42 -2.68 -13.57
C GLY A 122 -18.36 -3.32 -12.67
N SER A 123 -18.68 -4.49 -12.10
CA SER A 123 -17.75 -5.36 -11.40
C SER A 123 -17.22 -6.42 -12.37
N MET A 124 -16.00 -6.94 -12.15
CA MET A 124 -15.52 -8.09 -12.92
C MET A 124 -16.37 -9.31 -12.57
N ASN A 125 -16.71 -10.11 -13.58
CA ASN A 125 -17.61 -11.24 -13.42
C ASN A 125 -16.97 -12.40 -12.68
N VAL A 126 -17.78 -12.95 -11.79
CA VAL A 126 -17.61 -14.22 -11.12
C VAL A 126 -18.10 -15.29 -12.07
N GLU A 127 -17.22 -16.17 -12.49
CA GLU A 127 -17.69 -17.39 -13.14
C GLU A 127 -18.34 -18.27 -12.06
N THR A 128 -19.65 -18.53 -12.23
CA THR A 128 -20.57 -19.07 -11.21
C THR A 128 -20.40 -20.57 -10.93
N THR A 129 -19.20 -21.10 -11.08
CA THR A 129 -18.90 -22.50 -10.75
C THR A 129 -17.93 -22.55 -9.57
N THR A 130 -18.32 -23.35 -8.58
CA THR A 130 -17.82 -23.43 -7.20
C THR A 130 -16.31 -23.62 -7.05
N PRO A 131 -15.68 -23.15 -5.94
CA PRO A 131 -16.31 -22.51 -4.78
C PRO A 131 -16.43 -21.00 -4.99
N ALA A 132 -17.66 -20.48 -4.86
CA ALA A 132 -17.91 -19.04 -4.79
C ALA A 132 -17.33 -18.51 -3.47
N CYS A 133 -16.93 -17.23 -3.45
CA CYS A 133 -16.58 -16.59 -2.18
C CYS A 133 -17.76 -16.76 -1.22
N THR A 134 -17.47 -17.30 -0.03
CA THR A 134 -18.47 -17.85 0.87
C THR A 134 -19.24 -16.79 1.64
N ASP A 135 -18.84 -15.52 1.54
CA ASP A 135 -19.40 -14.43 2.32
C ASP A 135 -20.25 -13.48 1.46
N THR A 136 -21.42 -13.15 1.99
CA THR A 136 -22.40 -12.25 1.34
C THR A 136 -21.96 -10.77 1.29
N SER A 137 -20.76 -10.47 1.78
CA SER A 137 -20.14 -9.15 1.79
C SER A 137 -19.19 -8.89 0.61
N ASP A 138 -18.71 -9.95 -0.06
CA ASP A 138 -17.72 -9.82 -1.13
C ASP A 138 -18.29 -9.11 -2.36
N LEU A 139 -17.87 -7.86 -2.55
CA LEU A 139 -18.34 -6.97 -3.62
C LEU A 139 -17.61 -7.19 -4.95
N LEU A 140 -16.42 -7.79 -4.92
CA LEU A 140 -15.64 -8.17 -6.10
C LEU A 140 -15.15 -9.60 -5.96
N GLN A 141 -15.45 -10.43 -6.97
CA GLN A 141 -14.86 -11.76 -7.09
C GLN A 141 -14.27 -11.91 -8.49
N VAL A 142 -13.02 -12.37 -8.56
CA VAL A 142 -12.28 -12.56 -9.82
C VAL A 142 -11.97 -14.05 -9.94
N ASP A 143 -12.51 -14.69 -10.97
CA ASP A 143 -12.19 -16.08 -11.27
C ASP A 143 -10.88 -16.18 -12.05
N VAL A 144 -9.83 -16.58 -11.35
CA VAL A 144 -8.47 -16.62 -11.88
C VAL A 144 -8.25 -17.86 -12.77
N ALA A 145 -9.12 -18.87 -12.69
CA ALA A 145 -8.94 -20.22 -13.24
C ALA A 145 -9.76 -20.51 -14.50
N GLY A 146 -10.84 -19.76 -14.70
CA GLY A 146 -11.87 -20.07 -15.69
C GLY A 146 -12.90 -21.08 -15.16
N PRO A 147 -13.97 -21.38 -15.93
CA PRO A 147 -15.21 -21.98 -15.40
C PRO A 147 -15.06 -23.39 -14.84
N ALA A 148 -14.01 -24.08 -15.25
CA ALA A 148 -13.91 -25.52 -15.08
C ALA A 148 -12.87 -25.93 -14.02
N ASP A 149 -12.08 -24.99 -13.52
CA ASP A 149 -10.97 -25.28 -12.61
C ASP A 149 -11.27 -24.78 -11.19
N THR A 150 -11.66 -25.72 -10.34
CA THR A 150 -12.00 -25.49 -8.93
C THR A 150 -10.78 -25.55 -8.01
N THR A 151 -9.58 -25.72 -8.57
CA THR A 151 -8.33 -25.94 -7.82
C THR A 151 -7.51 -24.67 -7.62
N ILE A 152 -7.81 -23.60 -8.37
CA ILE A 152 -7.15 -22.29 -8.27
C ILE A 152 -7.99 -21.35 -7.39
N GLU A 153 -7.30 -20.66 -6.49
CA GLU A 153 -7.87 -19.71 -5.54
C GLU A 153 -8.49 -18.49 -6.27
N LYS A 154 -9.75 -18.20 -5.96
CA LYS A 154 -10.44 -17.00 -6.45
C LYS A 154 -10.03 -15.80 -5.61
N VAL A 155 -9.95 -14.63 -6.24
CA VAL A 155 -9.75 -13.38 -5.49
C VAL A 155 -11.12 -12.92 -5.01
N CYS A 156 -11.30 -12.91 -3.70
CA CYS A 156 -12.47 -12.37 -3.02
C CYS A 156 -12.02 -11.12 -2.28
N ALA A 157 -12.60 -9.96 -2.62
CA ALA A 157 -12.20 -8.70 -2.01
C ALA A 157 -13.39 -7.79 -1.71
N ASP A 158 -13.42 -7.34 -0.47
CA ASP A 158 -14.35 -6.32 0.02
C ASP A 158 -13.91 -4.91 -0.39
N ALA A 159 -14.87 -3.98 -0.43
CA ALA A 159 -14.55 -2.57 -0.64
C ALA A 159 -13.70 -2.03 0.52
N ALA A 160 -12.63 -1.30 0.20
CA ALA A 160 -11.77 -0.69 1.20
C ALA A 160 -12.54 0.39 1.97
N THR A 161 -12.42 0.35 3.29
CA THR A 161 -12.97 1.38 4.20
C THR A 161 -11.97 2.49 4.51
N GLY A 162 -10.73 2.37 4.02
CA GLY A 162 -9.65 3.32 4.23
C GLY A 162 -8.34 2.92 3.54
N PRO A 163 -7.21 3.56 3.90
CA PRO A 163 -5.90 3.27 3.32
C PRO A 163 -5.47 1.82 3.52
N VAL A 164 -4.80 1.25 2.51
CA VAL A 164 -4.37 -0.16 2.52
C VAL A 164 -2.96 -0.25 3.08
N GLY A 165 -2.82 -0.82 4.28
CA GLY A 165 -1.53 -1.01 4.94
C GLY A 165 -0.77 -2.22 4.41
N LEU A 166 0.51 -2.05 4.11
CA LEU A 166 1.43 -3.07 3.61
C LEU A 166 2.68 -3.11 4.50
N SER A 167 2.97 -4.27 5.08
CA SER A 167 4.22 -4.48 5.82
C SER A 167 5.42 -4.58 4.86
N PRO A 168 6.67 -4.31 5.33
CA PRO A 168 7.86 -4.47 4.51
C PRO A 168 7.93 -5.84 3.83
N GLY A 169 8.12 -5.86 2.52
CA GLY A 169 8.18 -7.10 1.72
C GLY A 169 6.83 -7.69 1.34
N GLN A 170 5.71 -7.22 1.91
CA GLN A 170 4.37 -7.66 1.56
C GLN A 170 3.95 -7.12 0.17
N THR A 171 3.19 -7.94 -0.54
CA THR A 171 2.56 -7.62 -1.81
C THR A 171 1.05 -7.60 -1.67
N ALA A 172 0.41 -6.70 -2.40
CA ALA A 172 -1.03 -6.66 -2.56
C ALA A 172 -1.41 -6.40 -4.01
N ILE A 173 -2.62 -6.79 -4.37
CA ILE A 173 -3.27 -6.41 -5.62
C ILE A 173 -4.46 -5.57 -5.24
N ILE A 174 -4.53 -4.37 -5.81
CA ILE A 174 -5.68 -3.50 -5.62
C ILE A 174 -6.42 -3.43 -6.93
N TYR A 175 -7.65 -3.92 -6.92
CA TYR A 175 -8.60 -3.63 -7.98
C TYR A 175 -9.30 -2.32 -7.65
N PHE A 176 -9.52 -1.50 -8.65
CA PHE A 176 -10.21 -0.23 -8.49
C PHE A 176 -11.22 -0.04 -9.61
N LYS A 177 -12.38 0.49 -9.23
CA LYS A 177 -13.50 0.73 -10.13
C LYS A 177 -13.64 2.22 -10.41
N ILE A 178 -13.96 2.54 -11.66
CA ILE A 178 -14.08 3.90 -12.17
C ILE A 178 -15.46 3.99 -12.82
N ASN A 179 -16.37 4.74 -12.20
CA ASN A 179 -17.75 4.90 -12.70
C ASN A 179 -18.10 6.36 -12.98
N ASN A 180 -17.11 7.24 -13.02
CA ASN A 180 -17.31 8.69 -13.11
C ASN A 180 -17.17 9.21 -14.55
N GLY A 181 -17.21 8.31 -15.56
CA GLY A 181 -17.01 8.67 -16.96
C GLY A 181 -15.58 9.10 -17.33
N THR A 182 -14.60 9.00 -16.40
CA THR A 182 -13.20 9.38 -16.63
C THR A 182 -12.54 8.59 -17.77
N LEU A 183 -12.97 7.34 -17.94
CA LEU A 183 -12.60 6.46 -19.04
C LEU A 183 -13.87 5.92 -19.67
N THR A 184 -13.92 5.98 -20.99
CA THR A 184 -15.07 5.50 -21.78
C THR A 184 -14.63 4.46 -22.79
N SER A 185 -15.59 3.83 -23.48
CA SER A 185 -15.29 2.89 -24.57
C SER A 185 -14.43 3.51 -25.70
N LEU A 186 -14.51 4.83 -25.87
CA LEU A 186 -13.68 5.60 -26.82
C LEU A 186 -12.19 5.62 -26.45
N ASP A 187 -11.87 5.42 -25.18
CA ASP A 187 -10.49 5.38 -24.69
C ASP A 187 -9.83 4.00 -24.85
N SER A 188 -10.55 3.02 -25.43
CA SER A 188 -9.97 1.72 -25.77
C SER A 188 -8.78 1.88 -26.72
N GLY A 189 -7.63 1.34 -26.32
CA GLY A 189 -6.36 1.47 -27.05
C GLY A 189 -5.58 2.74 -26.74
N ALA A 190 -6.13 3.68 -25.96
CA ALA A 190 -5.41 4.88 -25.55
C ALA A 190 -4.46 4.59 -24.37
N ASN A 191 -3.30 5.26 -24.35
CA ASN A 191 -2.43 5.25 -23.19
C ASN A 191 -2.93 6.24 -22.14
N THR A 192 -2.98 5.80 -20.89
CA THR A 192 -3.38 6.60 -19.73
C THR A 192 -2.40 6.40 -18.59
N SER A 193 -2.23 7.42 -17.76
CA SER A 193 -1.39 7.34 -16.57
C SER A 193 -2.22 7.00 -15.33
N VAL A 194 -1.82 5.96 -14.63
CA VAL A 194 -2.33 5.60 -13.30
C VAL A 194 -1.26 5.96 -12.29
N ASN A 195 -1.58 6.84 -11.35
CA ASN A 195 -0.68 7.25 -10.28
C ASN A 195 -1.16 6.63 -8.98
N ILE A 196 -0.30 5.82 -8.36
CA ILE A 196 -0.57 5.22 -7.07
C ILE A 196 0.36 5.85 -6.05
N PHE A 197 -0.21 6.34 -4.96
CA PHE A 197 0.51 6.98 -3.88
C PHE A 197 0.31 6.17 -2.59
N ALA A 198 1.39 6.14 -1.83
CA ALA A 198 1.42 5.55 -0.52
C ALA A 198 2.26 6.45 0.39
N GLY A 199 1.57 7.29 1.16
CA GLY A 199 2.18 8.32 1.98
C GLY A 199 2.87 9.38 1.12
N LYS A 200 4.19 9.52 1.25
CA LYS A 200 4.98 10.49 0.47
C LYS A 200 5.52 9.92 -0.84
N THR A 201 5.37 8.63 -1.07
CA THR A 201 5.94 7.94 -2.22
C THR A 201 4.85 7.68 -3.26
N GLY A 202 5.08 8.13 -4.48
CA GLY A 202 4.19 7.91 -5.62
C GLY A 202 4.90 7.12 -6.71
N ALA A 203 4.17 6.20 -7.35
CA ALA A 203 4.64 5.40 -8.46
C ALA A 203 3.70 5.60 -9.66
N PRO A 204 3.98 6.59 -10.54
CA PRO A 204 3.22 6.77 -11.77
C PRO A 204 3.51 5.61 -12.73
N GLN A 205 2.47 5.06 -13.33
CA GLN A 205 2.54 3.98 -14.32
C GLN A 205 1.75 4.36 -15.56
N SER A 206 2.37 4.25 -16.74
CA SER A 206 1.67 4.40 -18.01
C SER A 206 1.09 3.06 -18.42
N VAL A 207 -0.21 3.02 -18.70
CA VAL A 207 -0.94 1.82 -19.09
C VAL A 207 -1.78 2.05 -20.32
N THR A 208 -1.84 1.05 -21.19
CA THR A 208 -2.78 1.05 -22.32
C THR A 208 -4.13 0.55 -21.82
N VAL A 209 -5.16 1.35 -22.03
CA VAL A 209 -6.54 0.98 -21.70
C VAL A 209 -7.01 -0.06 -22.71
N GLN A 210 -7.56 -1.16 -22.22
CA GLN A 210 -8.06 -2.23 -23.07
C GLN A 210 -9.58 -2.25 -23.08
N GLY A 211 -10.18 -2.12 -24.27
CA GLY A 211 -11.59 -2.37 -24.43
C GLY A 211 -11.93 -3.84 -24.30
N LYS A 212 -12.81 -4.18 -23.35
CA LYS A 212 -13.31 -5.53 -23.14
C LYS A 212 -14.84 -5.50 -23.02
N SER A 213 -15.48 -6.57 -23.50
CA SER A 213 -16.92 -6.81 -23.44
C SER A 213 -17.19 -8.12 -22.74
#